data_AF-A0A6P0NQ52-F1
#
_entry.id   AF-A0A6P0NQ52-F1
#
_cell.length_a   1.000
_cell.length_b   1.000
_cell.length_c   1.000
_cell.angle_alpha   90.00
_cell.angle_beta   90.00
_cell.angle_gamma   90.00
#
_symmetry.space_group_name_H-M   'P 1'
#
loop_
_entity.id
_entity.type
_entity.pdbx_description
1 polymer ?
#
loop_
_entity_poly.entity_id
_entity_poly.type
_entity_poly.pdbx_seq_one_letter_code
_entity_poly.pdbx_strand_id
1 'polypeptide(L)'
;NAKGLKLIGGDSIYNYRVVNDAGEEAYQNNLIVAIPWHRDPNDEFTQKSKKFWNAEINWRTATSYDATKTIIKALDKSNGNYSRKKLQRILSSDDFDVEGVTGKIRFGELGDRQFLEKDKPLLVQVKSNAKSGKYEFIILEEGSRGVGECGETWSEKNCD
;
A
#
# COMPACT_ATOMS: atom_id res chain seq x y z
N ASN A 1 20.17 -8.92 -24.41
CA ASN A 1 19.80 -7.55 -24.84
C ASN A 1 18.49 -7.14 -24.17
N ALA A 2 18.57 -6.52 -22.99
CA ALA A 2 17.43 -5.97 -22.25
C ALA A 2 17.83 -4.69 -21.46
N LYS A 3 18.97 -4.07 -21.80
CA LYS A 3 19.45 -2.87 -21.10
C LYS A 3 18.54 -1.69 -21.45
N GLY A 4 17.81 -1.18 -20.46
CA GLY A 4 17.01 0.05 -20.58
C GLY A 4 15.49 -0.11 -20.48
N LEU A 5 14.97 -1.33 -20.30
CA LEU A 5 13.53 -1.52 -20.08
C LEU A 5 13.17 -1.12 -18.64
N LYS A 6 12.25 -0.17 -18.49
CA LYS A 6 11.65 0.14 -17.18
C LYS A 6 10.63 -0.93 -16.83
N LEU A 7 10.84 -1.62 -15.72
CA LEU A 7 9.91 -2.61 -15.21
C LEU A 7 8.98 -1.98 -14.17
N ILE A 8 7.68 -2.09 -14.40
CA ILE A 8 6.64 -1.68 -13.44
C ILE A 8 5.77 -2.89 -13.16
N GLY A 9 5.48 -3.16 -11.89
CA GLY A 9 4.58 -4.24 -11.51
C GLY A 9 3.65 -3.87 -10.37
N GLY A 10 2.64 -4.71 -10.16
CA GLY A 10 1.69 -4.58 -9.05
C GLY A 10 2.25 -5.09 -7.73
N ASP A 11 1.50 -4.89 -6.66
CA ASP A 11 1.81 -5.23 -5.28
C ASP A 11 2.19 -6.71 -5.04
N SER A 12 1.76 -7.61 -5.93
CA SER A 12 2.07 -9.05 -5.86
C SER A 12 3.57 -9.37 -5.88
N ILE A 13 4.38 -8.55 -6.58
CA ILE A 13 5.83 -8.72 -6.65
C ILE A 13 6.57 -8.00 -5.51
N TYR A 14 5.87 -7.27 -4.64
CA TYR A 14 6.44 -6.76 -3.38
C TYR A 14 6.59 -7.91 -2.37
N ASN A 15 7.66 -8.69 -2.50
CA ASN A 15 7.96 -9.79 -1.58
C ASN A 15 9.48 -9.98 -1.42
N TYR A 16 9.87 -10.69 -0.37
CA TYR A 16 11.29 -10.86 -0.02
C TYR A 16 12.09 -11.66 -1.05
N ARG A 17 11.45 -12.54 -1.83
CA ARG A 17 12.14 -13.35 -2.85
C ARG A 17 12.64 -12.48 -3.99
N VAL A 18 11.92 -11.42 -4.37
CA VAL A 18 12.38 -10.51 -5.43
C VAL A 18 13.73 -9.88 -5.08
N VAL A 19 13.88 -9.37 -3.85
CA VAL A 19 15.13 -8.73 -3.42
C VAL A 19 16.24 -9.72 -3.05
N ASN A 20 15.89 -10.94 -2.65
CA ASN A 20 16.87 -11.96 -2.27
C ASN A 20 17.37 -12.79 -3.45
N ASP A 21 16.47 -13.17 -4.36
CA ASP A 21 16.75 -14.15 -5.42
C ASP A 21 17.03 -13.46 -6.76
N ALA A 22 16.52 -12.24 -6.97
CA ALA A 22 16.65 -11.49 -8.23
C ALA A 22 16.96 -9.99 -8.00
N GLY A 23 17.59 -9.66 -6.87
CA GLY A 23 17.78 -8.27 -6.45
C GLY A 23 18.69 -7.46 -7.37
N GLU A 24 19.72 -8.09 -7.94
CA GLU A 24 20.64 -7.44 -8.88
C GLU A 24 19.92 -7.10 -10.19
N GLU A 25 19.18 -8.04 -10.75
CA GLU A 25 18.41 -7.83 -11.97
C GLU A 25 17.30 -6.80 -11.75
N ALA A 26 16.59 -6.87 -10.63
CA ALA A 26 15.56 -5.91 -10.28
C ALA A 26 16.13 -4.49 -10.12
N TYR A 27 17.31 -4.37 -9.51
CA TYR A 27 18.03 -3.10 -9.38
C TYR A 27 18.50 -2.56 -10.74
N GLN A 28 19.17 -3.39 -11.56
CA GLN A 28 19.68 -3.01 -12.88
C GLN A 28 18.56 -2.59 -13.86
N ASN A 29 17.38 -3.19 -13.73
CA ASN A 29 16.21 -2.87 -14.58
C ASN A 29 15.27 -1.82 -13.96
N ASN A 30 15.68 -1.15 -12.87
CA ASN A 30 14.90 -0.12 -12.19
C ASN A 30 13.46 -0.57 -11.85
N LEU A 31 13.31 -1.77 -11.28
CA LEU A 31 11.99 -2.29 -10.93
C LEU A 31 11.25 -1.35 -9.98
N ILE A 32 10.10 -0.85 -10.43
CA ILE A 32 9.16 -0.04 -9.64
C ILE A 32 7.91 -0.88 -9.35
N VAL A 33 7.43 -0.82 -8.12
CA VAL A 33 6.25 -1.56 -7.66
C VAL A 33 5.26 -0.61 -7.02
N ALA A 34 4.00 -0.66 -7.45
CA ALA A 34 2.91 0.04 -6.79
C ALA A 34 2.41 -0.78 -5.59
N ILE A 35 2.41 -0.18 -4.40
CA ILE A 35 2.00 -0.84 -3.16
C ILE A 35 1.07 0.05 -2.32
N PRO A 36 0.12 -0.52 -1.57
CA PRO A 36 -0.80 0.29 -0.77
C PRO A 36 -0.18 0.81 0.55
N TRP A 37 0.98 0.29 0.95
CA TRP A 37 1.66 0.68 2.20
C TRP A 37 3.13 0.21 2.20
N HIS A 38 4.03 1.05 2.69
CA HIS A 38 5.42 0.68 2.97
C HIS A 38 5.71 0.80 4.46
N ARG A 39 6.52 -0.10 5.01
CA ARG A 39 6.87 -0.09 6.44
C ARG A 39 7.81 1.06 6.76
N ASP A 40 7.54 1.77 7.85
CA ASP A 40 8.50 2.67 8.48
C ASP A 40 9.13 1.93 9.68
N PRO A 41 10.46 1.70 9.72
CA PRO A 41 11.11 1.03 10.85
C PRO A 41 10.94 1.77 12.19
N ASN A 42 10.59 3.06 12.17
CA ASN A 42 10.38 3.87 13.36
C ASN A 42 8.93 3.86 13.84
N ASP A 43 7.99 3.35 13.05
CA ASP A 43 6.58 3.27 13.41
C ASP A 43 6.31 2.18 14.45
N GLU A 44 5.41 2.50 15.40
CA GLU A 44 5.07 1.64 16.53
C GLU A 44 4.45 0.32 16.07
N PHE A 45 3.56 0.35 15.07
CA PHE A 45 2.94 -0.86 14.55
C PHE A 45 3.98 -1.77 13.90
N THR A 46 4.91 -1.21 13.13
CA THR A 46 6.02 -1.96 12.52
C THR A 46 6.90 -2.63 13.59
N GLN A 47 7.32 -1.90 14.63
CA GLN A 47 8.18 -2.44 15.68
C GLN A 47 7.48 -3.52 16.52
N LYS A 48 6.22 -3.27 16.93
CA LYS A 48 5.42 -4.23 17.69
C LYS A 48 5.16 -5.51 16.89
N SER A 49 4.79 -5.36 15.62
CA SER A 49 4.52 -6.51 14.76
C SER A 49 5.77 -7.33 14.51
N LYS A 50 6.90 -6.68 14.23
CA LYS A 50 8.19 -7.36 14.08
C LYS A 50 8.58 -8.14 15.33
N LYS A 51 8.41 -7.54 16.51
CA LYS A 51 8.69 -8.22 17.79
C LYS A 51 7.77 -9.41 18.03
N PHE A 52 6.47 -9.27 17.73
CA PHE A 52 5.49 -10.32 17.96
C PHE A 52 5.69 -11.52 17.03
N TRP A 53 5.87 -11.27 15.73
CA TRP A 53 6.00 -12.31 14.71
C TRP A 53 7.44 -12.80 14.50
N ASN A 54 8.41 -12.10 15.09
CA ASN A 54 9.85 -12.31 14.84
C ASN A 54 10.20 -12.29 13.33
N ALA A 55 9.50 -11.46 12.57
CA ALA A 55 9.62 -11.38 11.11
C ALA A 55 9.27 -9.96 10.63
N GLU A 56 9.88 -9.56 9.51
CA GLU A 56 9.49 -8.32 8.83
C GLU A 56 8.06 -8.45 8.26
N ILE A 57 7.28 -7.39 8.41
CA ILE A 57 5.92 -7.31 7.88
C ILE A 57 5.88 -6.56 6.54
N ASN A 58 4.77 -6.68 5.83
CA ASN A 58 4.51 -5.96 4.59
C ASN A 58 3.08 -5.43 4.55
N TRP A 59 2.71 -4.84 3.41
CA TRP A 59 1.38 -4.29 3.19
C TRP A 59 0.26 -5.31 3.45
N ARG A 60 0.46 -6.62 3.22
CA ARG A 60 -0.56 -7.65 3.47
C ARG A 60 -0.91 -7.72 4.96
N THR A 61 0.09 -7.61 5.82
CA THR A 61 -0.11 -7.56 7.28
C THR A 61 -0.84 -6.28 7.68
N ALA A 62 -0.37 -5.12 7.19
CA ALA A 62 -0.95 -3.82 7.49
C ALA A 62 -2.43 -3.73 7.07
N THR A 63 -2.75 -4.13 5.84
CA THR A 63 -4.14 -4.10 5.33
C THR A 63 -5.04 -5.12 6.01
N SER A 64 -4.51 -6.28 6.43
CA SER A 64 -5.28 -7.28 7.18
C SER A 64 -5.59 -6.81 8.61
N TYR A 65 -4.63 -6.12 9.24
CA TYR A 65 -4.83 -5.47 10.53
C TYR A 65 -5.94 -4.41 10.44
N ASP A 66 -5.87 -3.56 9.43
CA ASP A 66 -6.85 -2.52 9.17
C ASP A 66 -8.23 -3.06 8.82
N ALA A 67 -8.32 -4.11 8.01
CA ALA A 67 -9.59 -4.80 7.72
C ALA A 67 -10.23 -5.35 9.01
N THR A 68 -9.43 -5.96 9.88
CA THR A 68 -9.91 -6.50 11.16
C THR A 68 -10.41 -5.38 12.07
N LYS A 69 -9.65 -4.29 12.21
CA LYS A 69 -10.02 -3.11 13.00
C LYS A 69 -11.32 -2.48 12.49
N THR A 70 -11.48 -2.43 11.16
CA THR A 70 -12.68 -1.93 10.48
C THR A 70 -13.92 -2.76 10.84
N ILE A 71 -13.79 -4.10 10.77
CA ILE A 71 -14.88 -5.02 11.12
C ILE A 71 -15.24 -4.89 12.61
N ILE A 72 -14.25 -4.81 13.50
CA ILE A 72 -14.47 -4.63 14.94
C ILE A 72 -15.28 -3.36 15.20
N LYS A 73 -14.87 -2.22 14.63
CA LYS A 73 -15.61 -0.95 14.78
C LYS A 73 -17.06 -1.06 14.30
N ALA A 74 -17.27 -1.72 13.17
CA ALA A 74 -18.61 -1.90 12.62
C ALA A 74 -19.47 -2.84 13.47
N LEU A 75 -18.87 -3.88 14.07
CA LEU A 75 -19.53 -4.74 15.06
C LEU A 75 -19.91 -3.97 16.32
N ASP A 76 -19.03 -3.11 16.83
CA ASP A 76 -19.34 -2.25 17.99
C ASP A 76 -20.53 -1.33 17.69
N LYS A 77 -20.53 -0.67 16.53
CA LYS A 77 -21.67 0.16 16.06
C LYS A 77 -22.95 -0.64 15.80
N SER A 78 -22.89 -1.97 15.71
CA SER A 78 -24.07 -2.82 15.43
C SER A 78 -24.95 -3.06 16.66
N ASN A 79 -24.47 -2.73 17.86
CA ASN A 79 -25.21 -2.87 19.12
C ASN A 79 -25.79 -4.28 19.34
N GLY A 80 -24.99 -5.32 19.06
CA GLY A 80 -25.39 -6.72 19.24
C GLY A 80 -26.21 -7.32 18.09
N ASN A 81 -26.64 -6.52 17.10
CA ASN A 81 -27.33 -7.02 15.92
C ASN A 81 -26.32 -7.42 14.83
N TYR A 82 -25.68 -8.57 15.05
CA TYR A 82 -24.65 -9.10 14.16
C TYR A 82 -25.27 -9.73 12.91
N SER A 83 -25.28 -8.99 11.80
CA SER A 83 -25.62 -9.55 10.49
C SER A 83 -24.80 -8.91 9.39
N ARG A 84 -24.52 -9.66 8.32
CA ARG A 84 -23.81 -9.17 7.14
C ARG A 84 -24.43 -7.89 6.56
N LYS A 85 -25.77 -7.84 6.49
CA LYS A 85 -26.52 -6.66 6.00
C LYS A 85 -26.37 -5.45 6.91
N LYS A 86 -26.38 -5.64 8.24
CA LYS A 86 -26.19 -4.54 9.19
C LYS A 86 -24.76 -3.99 9.12
N LEU A 87 -23.76 -4.88 9.06
CA LEU A 87 -22.36 -4.52 8.87
C LEU A 87 -22.16 -3.71 7.58
N GLN A 88 -22.65 -4.18 6.44
CA GLN A 88 -22.53 -3.47 5.18
C GLN A 88 -23.14 -2.07 5.25
N ARG A 89 -24.33 -1.90 5.84
CA ARG A 89 -24.94 -0.58 6.01
C ARG A 89 -24.13 0.36 6.89
N ILE A 90 -23.48 -0.17 7.93
CA ILE A 90 -22.60 0.62 8.81
C ILE A 90 -21.33 1.00 8.07
N LEU A 91 -20.72 0.08 7.34
CA LEU A 91 -19.47 0.34 6.60
C LEU A 91 -19.68 1.36 5.46
N SER A 92 -20.86 1.34 4.83
CA SER A 92 -21.21 2.25 3.73
C SER A 92 -21.84 3.57 4.18
N SER A 93 -21.87 3.89 5.48
CA SER A 93 -22.43 5.16 5.95
C SER A 93 -21.42 6.30 5.87
N ASP A 94 -21.88 7.50 5.55
CA ASP A 94 -21.01 8.68 5.38
C ASP A 94 -20.26 9.07 6.67
N ASP A 95 -20.77 8.67 7.84
CA ASP A 95 -20.17 8.89 9.17
C ASP A 95 -19.25 7.73 9.61
N PHE A 96 -19.01 6.74 8.75
CA PHE A 96 -18.12 5.64 9.06
C PHE A 96 -16.68 5.97 8.68
N ASP A 97 -15.82 5.99 9.69
CA ASP A 97 -14.39 5.93 9.49
C ASP A 97 -13.65 5.21 10.63
N VAL A 98 -12.44 4.76 10.31
CA VAL A 98 -11.50 4.14 11.24
C VAL A 98 -10.09 4.63 10.93
N GLU A 99 -9.36 5.10 11.93
CA GLU A 99 -7.92 5.35 11.80
C GLU A 99 -7.18 4.01 11.80
N GLY A 100 -6.55 3.66 10.67
CA GLY A 100 -5.74 2.47 10.49
C GLY A 100 -4.24 2.76 10.49
N VAL A 101 -3.44 1.71 10.28
CA VAL A 101 -1.98 1.83 10.07
C VAL A 101 -1.64 2.27 8.66
N THR A 102 -2.57 2.07 7.72
CA THR A 102 -2.49 2.54 6.34
C THR A 102 -3.25 3.86 6.15
N GLY A 103 -3.46 4.62 7.23
CA GLY A 103 -4.19 5.88 7.21
C GLY A 103 -5.69 5.73 7.48
N LYS A 104 -6.47 6.77 7.15
CA LYS A 104 -7.90 6.79 7.43
C LYS A 104 -8.63 5.81 6.50
N ILE A 105 -9.55 5.02 7.06
CA ILE A 105 -10.33 4.01 6.34
C ILE A 105 -11.78 4.47 6.29
N ARG A 106 -12.29 4.66 5.08
CA ARG A 106 -13.70 4.91 4.77
C ARG A 106 -14.02 4.38 3.39
N PHE A 107 -15.30 4.21 3.08
CA PHE A 107 -15.74 3.60 1.82
C PHE A 107 -16.60 4.57 1.02
N GLY A 108 -16.44 4.55 -0.30
CA GLY A 108 -17.28 5.33 -1.21
C GLY A 108 -18.60 4.61 -1.53
N GLU A 109 -19.42 5.24 -2.35
CA GLU A 109 -20.73 4.70 -2.76
C GLU A 109 -20.64 3.30 -3.42
N LEU A 110 -19.55 3.03 -4.14
CA LEU A 110 -19.30 1.74 -4.79
C LEU A 110 -18.75 0.67 -3.82
N GLY A 111 -18.48 1.03 -2.56
CA GLY A 111 -17.90 0.14 -1.55
C GLY A 111 -16.38 0.03 -1.57
N ASP A 112 -15.72 0.70 -2.51
CA ASP A 112 -14.25 0.80 -2.55
C ASP A 112 -13.74 1.72 -1.44
N ARG A 113 -12.55 1.39 -0.94
CA ARG A 113 -11.86 2.26 0.02
C ARG A 113 -11.51 3.59 -0.64
N GLN A 114 -11.84 4.68 0.04
CA GLN A 114 -11.39 6.01 -0.36
C GLN A 114 -10.09 6.36 0.36
N PHE A 115 -9.16 6.95 -0.37
CA PHE A 115 -7.88 7.43 0.15
C PHE A 115 -7.90 8.96 0.25
N LEU A 116 -7.27 9.48 1.31
CA LEU A 116 -6.79 10.87 1.32
C LEU A 116 -5.45 10.92 0.58
N GLU A 117 -5.04 12.08 0.08
CA GLU A 117 -3.76 12.22 -0.65
C GLU A 117 -2.57 11.61 0.11
N LYS A 118 -2.48 11.86 1.41
CA LYS A 118 -1.43 11.32 2.29
C LYS A 118 -1.46 9.79 2.48
N ASP A 119 -2.58 9.16 2.17
CA ASP A 119 -2.84 7.73 2.38
C ASP A 119 -2.86 6.96 1.04
N LYS A 120 -2.60 7.63 -0.09
CA LYS A 120 -2.62 7.00 -1.42
C LYS A 120 -1.55 5.91 -1.54
N PRO A 121 -1.78 4.90 -2.40
CA PRO A 121 -0.77 3.92 -2.76
C PRO A 121 0.53 4.60 -3.22
N LEU A 122 1.65 4.00 -2.83
CA LEU A 122 2.99 4.52 -3.04
C LEU A 122 3.70 3.70 -4.12
N LEU A 123 4.70 4.29 -4.74
CA LEU A 123 5.65 3.58 -5.56
C LEU A 123 6.88 3.26 -4.73
N VAL A 124 7.41 2.04 -4.87
CA VAL A 124 8.71 1.67 -4.32
C VAL A 124 9.63 1.20 -5.43
N GLN A 125 10.93 1.40 -5.26
CA GLN A 125 11.97 0.95 -6.16
C GLN A 125 12.95 0.04 -5.44
N VAL A 126 13.45 -0.98 -6.13
CA VAL A 126 14.57 -1.79 -5.61
C VAL A 126 15.86 -0.97 -5.61
N LYS A 127 16.54 -0.91 -4.47
CA LYS A 127 17.83 -0.25 -4.28
C LYS A 127 18.82 -1.18 -3.60
N SER A 128 20.11 -1.01 -3.92
CA SER A 128 21.19 -1.67 -3.20
C SER A 128 21.49 -0.92 -1.90
N ASN A 129 21.51 -1.64 -0.78
CA ASN A 129 21.95 -1.12 0.50
C ASN A 129 23.46 -1.36 0.66
N ALA A 130 24.26 -0.30 0.53
CA ALA A 130 25.72 -0.38 0.59
C ALA A 130 26.26 -0.89 1.94
N LYS A 131 25.49 -0.73 3.04
CA LYS A 131 25.92 -1.16 4.38
C LYS A 131 25.73 -2.65 4.59
N SER A 132 24.65 -3.22 4.07
CA SER A 132 24.32 -4.64 4.24
C SER A 132 24.72 -5.52 3.05
N GLY A 133 25.01 -4.91 1.90
CA GLY A 133 25.23 -5.61 0.63
C GLY A 133 23.97 -6.25 0.06
N LYS A 134 22.79 -5.97 0.62
CA LYS A 134 21.50 -6.55 0.21
C LYS A 134 20.69 -5.57 -0.63
N TYR A 135 19.65 -6.08 -1.28
CA TYR A 135 18.66 -5.25 -1.96
C TYR A 135 17.43 -5.05 -1.09
N GLU A 136 16.80 -3.89 -1.22
CA GLU A 136 15.59 -3.55 -0.50
C GLU A 136 14.67 -2.67 -1.34
N PHE A 137 13.37 -2.73 -1.05
CA PHE A 137 12.42 -1.79 -1.60
C PHE A 137 12.49 -0.49 -0.80
N ILE A 138 12.62 0.65 -1.49
CA ILE A 138 12.63 1.99 -0.91
C ILE A 138 11.53 2.81 -1.59
N ILE A 139 10.83 3.66 -0.84
CA ILE A 139 9.83 4.58 -1.40
C ILE A 139 10.47 5.42 -2.50
N LEU A 140 9.81 5.46 -3.64
CA LEU A 140 10.19 6.32 -4.74
C LEU A 140 9.60 7.71 -4.45
N GLU A 141 10.42 8.57 -3.82
CA GLU A 141 10.07 9.97 -3.60
C GLU A 141 9.73 10.65 -4.94
N GLU A 142 8.67 11.44 -4.96
CA GLU A 142 8.38 12.31 -6.09
C GLU A 142 9.44 13.42 -6.15
N GLY A 143 10.54 13.15 -6.85
CA GLY A 143 11.44 14.20 -7.29
C GLY A 143 10.64 15.16 -8.17
N SER A 144 10.49 16.41 -7.72
CA SER A 144 9.95 17.58 -8.44
C SER A 144 9.72 17.36 -9.93
N ARG A 145 8.61 16.68 -10.27
CA ARG A 145 8.16 16.57 -11.65
C ARG A 145 7.46 17.87 -11.96
N GLY A 146 8.00 18.62 -12.92
CA GLY A 146 7.28 19.70 -13.57
C GLY A 146 5.88 19.21 -13.92
N VAL A 147 4.89 19.99 -13.53
CA VAL A 147 3.47 19.72 -13.70
C VAL A 147 3.19 19.50 -15.18
N GLY A 148 3.10 18.24 -15.60
CA GLY A 148 2.42 17.84 -16.82
C GLY A 148 1.00 17.49 -16.44
N GLU A 149 0.07 18.42 -16.66
CA GLU A 149 -1.36 18.20 -16.47
C GLU A 149 -1.86 17.12 -17.44
N CYS A 150 -1.99 15.88 -16.98
CA CYS A 150 -2.90 14.92 -17.58
C CYS A 150 -4.10 14.80 -16.65
N GLY A 151 -5.16 15.55 -16.97
CA GLY A 151 -6.39 15.58 -16.20
C GLY A 151 -7.08 14.23 -16.08
N GLU A 152 -7.69 13.98 -14.93
CA GLU A 152 -8.48 12.80 -14.60
C GLU A 152 -9.73 12.70 -15.49
N THR A 153 -9.60 12.11 -16.68
CA THR A 153 -10.75 11.53 -17.40
C THR A 153 -10.29 10.31 -18.20
N TRP A 154 -10.86 9.14 -17.91
CA TRP A 154 -10.77 7.95 -18.77
C TRP A 154 -11.66 8.18 -20.00
N SER A 155 -11.22 9.04 -20.90
CA SER A 155 -11.66 9.05 -22.29
C SER A 155 -10.43 9.24 -23.15
N GLU A 156 -10.19 8.30 -24.07
CA GLU A 156 -9.12 8.30 -25.04
C GLU A 156 -8.94 9.69 -25.68
N LYS A 157 -7.93 10.41 -25.22
CA LYS A 157 -7.33 11.49 -26.00
C LYS A 157 -5.82 11.29 -25.97
N ASN A 158 -5.28 11.12 -27.17
CA ASN A 158 -3.87 10.97 -27.46
C ASN A 158 -3.06 12.04 -26.71
N CYS A 159 -2.08 11.60 -25.94
CA CYS A 159 -1.02 12.46 -25.46
C CYS A 159 0.06 12.50 -26.56
N ASP A 160 0.32 13.69 -27.11
CA ASP A 160 1.47 13.95 -27.99
C ASP A 160 2.80 13.90 -27.22
#